data_AF-A0A0R1LWX6-F1
#
_entry.id   AF-A0A0R1LWX6-F1
#
_cell.length_a   1.000
_cell.length_b   1.000
_cell.length_c   1.000
_cell.angle_alpha   90.00
_cell.angle_beta   90.00
_cell.angle_gamma   90.00
#
_symmetry.space_group_name_H-M   'P 1'
#
loop_
_entity.id
_entity.type
_entity.pdbx_description
1 polymer ?
#
loop_
_entity_poly.entity_id
_entity_poly.type
_entity_poly.pdbx_seq_one_letter_code
_entity_poly.pdbx_strand_id
1 'polypeptide(L)'
;MKLIKLGLSALTLTLGLSLFGSPAMASSGNSYAVSTTTVKSGKVTLPKNTRVNFIYKTNKNNKTYGRIDLNTIRYKLRHQTSARYITVRINHNFKTVKANAADKLTTLVKGTPTTSDSKNAKLPVLRLTTDGYVEYFKTSSMTQKPVSSTKITALKKSGNLLHVYAKSNMLKLPDRRISHKGNYQYRLAIRYNQQFDNYMSYSVGHMKNVFFVMTRNA
;
A
#
# COMPACT_ATOMS: atom_id res chain seq x y z
N MET A 1 26.99 -64.47 27.06
CA MET A 1 27.33 -64.22 25.64
C MET A 1 26.09 -64.42 24.78
N LYS A 2 25.86 -63.51 23.84
CA LYS A 2 24.89 -63.49 22.72
C LYS A 2 23.41 -63.21 23.05
N LEU A 3 23.00 -61.99 22.71
CA LEU A 3 21.63 -61.59 22.37
C LEU A 3 21.18 -62.26 21.07
N ILE A 4 19.92 -62.69 21.01
CA ILE A 4 19.12 -62.73 19.79
C ILE A 4 17.73 -62.17 20.12
N LYS A 5 17.42 -61.01 19.52
CA LYS A 5 16.06 -60.47 19.35
C LYS A 5 15.47 -61.04 18.06
N LEU A 6 14.19 -61.37 18.05
CA LEU A 6 13.24 -61.42 16.91
C LEU A 6 11.98 -62.13 17.44
N GLY A 7 10.74 -61.70 17.25
CA GLY A 7 10.14 -60.57 16.56
C GLY A 7 8.63 -60.70 16.85
N LEU A 8 7.97 -59.60 17.21
CA LEU A 8 6.51 -59.62 17.40
C LEU A 8 5.84 -59.13 16.12
N SER A 9 4.89 -59.95 15.70
CA SER A 9 4.17 -60.00 14.45
C SER A 9 3.49 -58.69 14.08
N ALA A 10 3.55 -58.39 12.78
CA ALA A 10 2.87 -57.29 12.14
C ALA A 10 1.34 -57.42 12.26
N LEU A 11 0.69 -56.39 12.78
CA LEU A 11 -0.74 -56.15 12.58
C LEU A 11 -0.89 -55.14 11.45
N THR A 12 -1.25 -55.63 10.28
CA THR A 12 -1.68 -54.83 9.13
C THR A 12 -3.06 -54.24 9.41
N LEU A 13 -3.14 -52.91 9.47
CA LEU A 13 -4.40 -52.19 9.33
C LEU A 13 -4.29 -51.17 8.19
N THR A 14 -4.51 -51.66 6.97
CA THR A 14 -4.76 -50.84 5.79
C THR A 14 -6.19 -50.32 5.87
N LEU A 15 -6.36 -49.10 6.36
CA LEU A 15 -7.56 -48.30 6.12
C LEU A 15 -7.19 -47.16 5.17
N GLY A 16 -7.49 -47.40 3.90
CA GLY A 16 -7.52 -46.36 2.90
C GLY A 16 -8.61 -45.35 3.25
N LEU A 17 -8.20 -44.11 3.51
CA LEU A 17 -9.03 -42.93 3.38
C LEU A 17 -8.21 -41.92 2.60
N SER A 18 -8.47 -41.88 1.29
CA SER A 18 -8.13 -40.78 0.41
C SER A 18 -8.84 -39.52 0.91
N LEU A 19 -8.24 -38.84 1.88
CA LEU A 19 -8.59 -37.46 2.15
C LEU A 19 -7.97 -36.64 1.03
N PHE A 20 -8.80 -36.37 0.02
CA PHE A 20 -8.64 -35.24 -0.88
C PHE A 20 -8.58 -33.98 -0.01
N GLY A 21 -7.40 -33.70 0.53
CA GLY A 21 -7.06 -32.39 1.04
C GLY A 21 -7.15 -31.45 -0.14
N SER A 22 -8.29 -30.78 -0.28
CA SER A 22 -8.35 -29.55 -1.08
C SER A 22 -7.12 -28.73 -0.68
N PRO A 23 -6.23 -28.35 -1.60
CA PRO A 23 -5.08 -27.54 -1.22
C PRO A 23 -5.64 -26.33 -0.49
N ALA A 24 -5.25 -26.19 0.78
CA ALA A 24 -5.66 -25.07 1.59
C ALA A 24 -5.47 -23.81 0.75
N MET A 25 -6.57 -23.14 0.40
CA MET A 25 -6.52 -21.89 -0.33
C MET A 25 -5.78 -20.91 0.56
N ALA A 26 -4.48 -20.75 0.31
CA ALA A 26 -3.66 -19.78 1.01
C ALA A 26 -4.35 -18.42 0.83
N SER A 27 -4.91 -17.91 1.92
CA SER A 27 -5.48 -16.56 2.01
C SER A 27 -4.46 -15.58 1.42
N SER A 28 -4.79 -15.00 0.26
CA SER A 28 -3.90 -14.09 -0.46
C SER A 28 -3.79 -12.78 0.30
N GLY A 29 -2.89 -12.72 1.27
CA GLY A 29 -2.52 -11.47 1.92
C GLY A 29 -2.03 -10.47 0.87
N ASN A 30 -2.33 -9.18 1.11
CA ASN A 30 -1.75 -8.07 0.37
C ASN A 30 -0.24 -8.31 0.18
N SER A 31 0.22 -8.36 -1.06
CA SER A 31 1.65 -8.53 -1.34
C SER A 31 2.16 -7.35 -2.13
N TYR A 32 3.12 -6.63 -1.54
CA TYR A 32 3.78 -5.53 -2.22
C TYR A 32 4.84 -6.05 -3.17
N ALA A 33 4.95 -5.40 -4.32
CA ALA A 33 5.96 -5.72 -5.31
C ALA A 33 6.41 -4.46 -6.04
N VAL A 34 7.56 -4.53 -6.70
CA VAL A 34 8.09 -3.48 -7.57
C VAL A 34 8.26 -4.05 -8.97
N SER A 35 7.81 -3.30 -9.97
CA SER A 35 8.00 -3.70 -11.37
C SER A 35 9.49 -3.68 -11.76
N THR A 36 9.98 -4.78 -12.31
CA THR A 36 11.35 -4.93 -12.84
C THR A 36 11.47 -4.42 -14.28
N THR A 37 10.33 -4.33 -14.97
CA THR A 37 10.17 -3.87 -16.34
C THR A 37 9.00 -2.88 -16.44
N THR A 38 8.79 -2.29 -17.61
CA THR A 38 7.54 -1.56 -17.91
C THR A 38 6.42 -2.58 -18.15
N VAL A 39 5.29 -2.42 -17.47
CA VAL A 39 4.16 -3.35 -17.53
C VAL A 39 2.93 -2.64 -18.08
N LYS A 40 2.32 -3.20 -19.12
CA LYS A 40 1.08 -2.68 -19.73
C LYS A 40 -0.12 -3.56 -19.38
N SER A 41 -1.27 -2.95 -19.13
CA SER A 41 -2.55 -3.62 -18.96
C SER A 41 -3.67 -2.71 -19.44
N GLY A 42 -4.27 -3.05 -20.59
CA GLY A 42 -5.17 -2.14 -21.30
C GLY A 42 -4.50 -0.79 -21.58
N LYS A 43 -5.16 0.30 -21.21
CA LYS A 43 -4.64 1.68 -21.34
C LYS A 43 -3.57 2.05 -20.31
N VAL A 44 -3.39 1.24 -19.26
CA VAL A 44 -2.48 1.58 -18.15
C VAL A 44 -1.08 1.06 -18.44
N THR A 45 -0.10 1.96 -18.34
CA THR A 45 1.33 1.63 -18.41
C THR A 45 2.00 1.96 -17.08
N LEU A 46 2.43 0.92 -16.37
CA LEU A 46 3.26 1.03 -15.17
C LEU A 46 4.73 1.14 -15.59
N PRO A 47 5.42 2.25 -15.31
CA PRO A 47 6.86 2.35 -15.54
C PRO A 47 7.64 1.28 -14.77
N LYS A 48 8.85 0.97 -15.19
CA LYS A 48 9.82 0.23 -14.36
C LYS A 48 10.01 0.92 -13.00
N ASN A 49 10.28 0.14 -11.96
CA ASN A 49 10.43 0.60 -10.57
C ASN A 49 9.15 1.22 -9.98
N THR A 50 7.98 0.80 -10.44
CA THR A 50 6.69 1.18 -9.85
C THR A 50 6.33 0.17 -8.78
N ARG A 51 6.17 0.63 -7.55
CA ARG A 51 5.72 -0.20 -6.43
C ARG A 51 4.19 -0.31 -6.44
N VAL A 52 3.69 -1.51 -6.23
CA VAL A 52 2.25 -1.84 -6.27
C VAL A 52 1.88 -2.74 -5.10
N ASN A 53 0.58 -2.77 -4.77
CA ASN A 53 0.00 -3.75 -3.88
C ASN A 53 -0.90 -4.70 -4.70
N PHE A 54 -0.61 -5.99 -4.65
CA PHE A 54 -1.51 -7.00 -5.21
C PHE A 54 -2.57 -7.38 -4.18
N ILE A 55 -3.82 -7.05 -4.46
CA ILE A 55 -4.97 -7.34 -3.59
C ILE A 55 -5.50 -8.76 -3.77
N TYR A 56 -5.17 -9.39 -4.90
CA TYR A 56 -5.58 -10.74 -5.25
C TYR A 56 -4.60 -11.32 -6.27
N LYS A 57 -4.35 -12.64 -6.18
CA LYS A 57 -3.53 -13.38 -7.13
C LYS A 57 -4.28 -14.61 -7.62
N THR A 58 -4.10 -14.91 -8.90
CA THR A 58 -4.66 -16.12 -9.53
C THR A 58 -3.61 -16.80 -10.39
N ASN A 59 -3.70 -18.12 -10.52
CA ASN A 59 -2.85 -18.91 -11.39
C ASN A 59 -3.68 -19.44 -12.56
N LYS A 60 -3.21 -19.23 -13.79
CA LYS A 60 -3.82 -19.74 -15.02
C LYS A 60 -2.73 -20.17 -15.98
N ASN A 61 -2.79 -21.40 -16.49
CA ASN A 61 -1.84 -21.94 -17.48
C ASN A 61 -0.37 -21.71 -17.09
N ASN A 62 0.02 -22.09 -15.86
CA ASN A 62 1.36 -21.90 -15.28
C ASN A 62 1.85 -20.45 -15.23
N LYS A 63 0.93 -19.47 -15.29
CA LYS A 63 1.20 -18.05 -15.13
C LYS A 63 0.45 -17.52 -13.92
N THR A 64 1.15 -16.75 -13.09
CA THR A 64 0.56 -16.03 -11.97
C THR A 64 0.19 -14.62 -12.40
N TYR A 65 -1.04 -14.23 -12.14
CA TYR A 65 -1.58 -12.89 -12.38
C TYR A 65 -1.93 -12.23 -11.06
N GLY A 66 -1.69 -10.93 -10.98
CA GLY A 66 -2.01 -10.10 -9.83
C GLY A 66 -2.98 -8.99 -10.20
N ARG A 67 -3.95 -8.74 -9.32
CA ARG A 67 -4.85 -7.60 -9.42
C ARG A 67 -4.31 -6.44 -8.59
N ILE A 68 -4.20 -5.26 -9.20
CA ILE A 68 -3.74 -4.03 -8.55
C ILE A 68 -4.93 -3.09 -8.39
N ASP A 69 -5.15 -2.55 -7.19
CA ASP A 69 -6.10 -1.44 -6.96
C ASP A 69 -5.43 -0.10 -7.33
N LEU A 70 -5.89 0.49 -8.43
CA LEU A 70 -5.35 1.75 -8.93
C LEU A 70 -5.64 2.93 -8.00
N ASN A 71 -6.62 2.81 -7.09
CA ASN A 71 -6.85 3.84 -6.09
C ASN A 71 -5.65 4.01 -5.16
N THR A 72 -4.77 3.02 -5.00
CA THR A 72 -3.58 3.11 -4.14
C THR A 72 -2.37 3.75 -4.84
N ILE A 73 -2.47 4.03 -6.14
CA ILE A 73 -1.39 4.55 -6.98
C ILE A 73 -1.65 6.04 -7.31
N ARG A 74 -0.58 6.78 -7.64
CA ARG A 74 -0.65 8.21 -8.00
C ARG A 74 -1.61 8.54 -9.15
N TYR A 75 -2.06 9.80 -9.17
CA TYR A 75 -3.06 10.34 -10.10
C TYR A 75 -2.76 10.01 -11.55
N LYS A 76 -1.52 10.28 -11.96
CA LYS A 76 -1.07 10.10 -13.35
C LYS A 76 -1.27 8.68 -13.88
N LEU A 77 -1.21 7.66 -13.02
CA LEU A 77 -1.38 6.26 -13.45
C LEU A 77 -2.85 5.84 -13.39
N ARG A 78 -3.56 6.18 -12.32
CA ARG A 78 -4.98 5.81 -12.18
C ARG A 78 -5.89 6.50 -13.19
N HIS A 79 -5.54 7.70 -13.66
CA HIS A 79 -6.32 8.45 -14.67
C HIS A 79 -6.03 8.06 -16.12
N GLN A 80 -5.25 7.00 -16.37
CA GLN A 80 -5.09 6.44 -17.72
C GLN A 80 -6.30 5.58 -18.15
N THR A 81 -7.16 5.24 -17.20
CA THR A 81 -8.35 4.39 -17.41
C THR A 81 -9.45 4.79 -16.43
N SER A 82 -10.69 4.40 -16.70
CA SER A 82 -11.80 4.48 -15.74
C SER A 82 -11.88 3.26 -14.82
N ALA A 83 -11.15 2.19 -15.14
CA ALA A 83 -11.14 0.97 -14.34
C ALA A 83 -10.49 1.22 -12.97
N ARG A 84 -11.11 0.73 -11.89
CA ARG A 84 -10.51 0.75 -10.55
C ARG A 84 -9.36 -0.23 -10.40
N TYR A 85 -9.38 -1.32 -11.16
CA TYR A 85 -8.41 -2.41 -11.05
C TYR A 85 -7.81 -2.75 -12.40
N ILE A 86 -6.56 -3.20 -12.38
CA ILE A 86 -5.90 -3.83 -13.52
C ILE A 86 -5.35 -5.19 -13.13
N THR A 87 -5.30 -6.10 -14.10
CA THR A 87 -4.69 -7.41 -13.95
C THR A 87 -3.38 -7.43 -14.74
N VAL A 88 -2.30 -7.87 -14.09
CA VAL A 88 -0.97 -7.96 -14.70
C VAL A 88 -0.35 -9.32 -14.42
N ARG A 89 0.49 -9.80 -15.35
CA ARG A 89 1.30 -11.01 -15.12
C ARG A 89 2.42 -10.68 -14.13
N ILE A 90 2.54 -11.50 -13.08
CA ILE A 90 3.53 -11.30 -12.00
C ILE A 90 4.89 -11.86 -12.39
N ASN A 91 4.96 -13.10 -12.90
CA ASN A 91 6.21 -13.79 -13.18
C ASN A 91 7.12 -12.94 -14.08
N HIS A 92 8.38 -12.79 -13.69
CA HIS A 92 9.44 -12.03 -14.37
C HIS A 92 9.26 -10.50 -14.45
N ASN A 93 8.05 -9.98 -14.24
CA ASN A 93 7.76 -8.54 -14.31
C ASN A 93 7.82 -7.83 -12.96
N PHE A 94 7.77 -8.57 -11.86
CA PHE A 94 7.71 -8.01 -10.51
C PHE A 94 8.63 -8.74 -9.54
N LYS A 95 9.23 -7.97 -8.64
CA LYS A 95 9.98 -8.46 -7.47
C LYS A 95 9.20 -8.13 -6.21
N THR A 96 8.99 -9.13 -5.34
CA THR A 96 8.33 -8.93 -4.04
C THR A 96 9.15 -7.98 -3.16
N VAL A 97 8.46 -7.09 -2.45
CA VAL A 97 9.05 -6.19 -1.47
C VAL A 97 8.23 -6.19 -0.18
N LYS A 98 8.85 -5.78 0.92
CA LYS A 98 8.14 -5.63 2.20
C LYS A 98 7.17 -4.44 2.16
N ALA A 99 6.16 -4.50 3.02
CA ALA A 99 5.36 -3.32 3.36
C ALA A 99 6.26 -2.24 3.98
N ASN A 100 5.92 -0.98 3.78
CA ASN A 100 6.59 0.16 4.41
C ASN A 100 5.59 0.92 5.32
N ALA A 101 6.10 1.90 6.07
CA ALA A 101 5.29 2.64 7.04
C ALA A 101 4.16 3.48 6.41
N ALA A 102 4.30 3.92 5.16
CA ALA A 102 3.29 4.73 4.46
C ALA A 102 2.12 3.90 3.95
N ASP A 103 2.28 2.58 3.79
CA ASP A 103 1.20 1.70 3.31
C ASP A 103 -0.01 1.65 4.26
N LYS A 104 0.19 2.01 5.55
CA LYS A 104 -0.89 2.15 6.52
C LYS A 104 -1.61 3.51 6.43
N LEU A 105 -1.11 4.44 5.62
CA LEU A 105 -1.52 5.84 5.54
C LEU A 105 -1.96 6.22 4.13
N THR A 106 -2.90 5.48 3.56
CA THR A 106 -3.26 5.63 2.14
C THR A 106 -3.91 6.98 1.82
N THR A 107 -4.82 7.45 2.69
CA THR A 107 -5.58 8.69 2.52
C THR A 107 -5.85 9.34 3.87
N LEU A 108 -5.45 10.60 4.01
CA LEU A 108 -5.59 11.42 5.20
C LEU A 108 -6.43 12.67 4.84
N VAL A 109 -7.59 12.84 5.47
CA VAL A 109 -8.50 13.96 5.23
C VAL A 109 -8.28 15.04 6.30
N LYS A 110 -8.10 16.30 5.90
CA LYS A 110 -7.91 17.41 6.82
C LYS A 110 -9.26 17.87 7.37
N GLY A 111 -9.43 17.90 8.69
CA GLY A 111 -10.68 18.34 9.30
C GLY A 111 -10.97 17.62 10.61
N THR A 112 -12.21 17.15 10.77
CA THR A 112 -12.71 16.38 11.92
C THR A 112 -12.84 14.89 11.57
N PRO A 113 -12.88 13.98 12.55
CA PRO A 113 -13.04 12.55 12.29
C PRO A 113 -14.39 12.22 11.65
N THR A 114 -15.43 12.98 11.99
CA THR A 114 -16.80 12.85 11.46
C THR A 114 -17.24 14.16 10.82
N THR A 115 -17.89 14.07 9.65
CA THR A 115 -18.48 15.21 8.94
C THR A 115 -19.50 14.69 7.91
N SER A 116 -20.37 15.55 7.39
CA SER A 116 -21.32 15.14 6.34
C SER A 116 -20.61 14.87 5.02
N ASP A 117 -21.15 13.99 4.18
CA ASP A 117 -20.57 13.69 2.85
C ASP A 117 -20.35 14.95 2.00
N SER A 118 -21.31 15.87 2.03
CA SER A 118 -21.24 17.16 1.34
C SER A 118 -20.09 18.06 1.81
N LYS A 119 -19.74 17.99 3.10
CA LYS A 119 -18.60 18.70 3.68
C LYS A 119 -17.31 17.94 3.39
N ASN A 120 -17.30 16.63 3.58
CA ASN A 120 -16.16 15.75 3.32
C ASN A 120 -15.64 15.92 1.89
N ALA A 121 -16.54 15.96 0.91
CA ALA A 121 -16.22 16.16 -0.51
C ALA A 121 -15.36 17.41 -0.76
N LYS A 122 -15.47 18.43 0.10
CA LYS A 122 -14.79 19.72 -0.02
C LYS A 122 -13.51 19.83 0.82
N LEU A 123 -13.20 18.82 1.64
CA LEU A 123 -12.06 18.86 2.55
C LEU A 123 -10.74 18.53 1.83
N PRO A 124 -9.62 19.19 2.18
CA PRO A 124 -8.32 18.84 1.64
C PRO A 124 -7.87 17.45 2.04
N VAL A 125 -7.13 16.78 1.14
CA VAL A 125 -6.65 15.41 1.37
C VAL A 125 -5.16 15.31 1.07
N LEU A 126 -4.46 14.62 1.96
CA LEU A 126 -3.09 14.17 1.80
C LEU A 126 -3.09 12.67 1.52
N ARG A 127 -2.39 12.22 0.47
CA ARG A 127 -2.29 10.80 0.12
C ARG A 127 -0.84 10.38 0.04
N LEU A 128 -0.54 9.22 0.61
CA LEU A 128 0.71 8.52 0.36
C LEU A 128 0.40 7.34 -0.54
N THR A 129 0.93 7.37 -1.76
CA THR A 129 0.64 6.36 -2.77
C THR A 129 1.60 5.18 -2.61
N THR A 130 1.14 3.98 -2.92
CA THR A 130 1.94 2.75 -2.87
C THR A 130 3.16 2.83 -3.78
N ASP A 131 3.06 3.55 -4.90
CA ASP A 131 4.16 3.82 -5.84
C ASP A 131 5.13 4.92 -5.40
N GLY A 132 5.00 5.44 -4.17
CA GLY A 132 5.98 6.30 -3.54
C GLY A 132 5.82 7.78 -3.87
N TYR A 133 4.60 8.31 -3.86
CA TYR A 133 4.31 9.73 -4.01
C TYR A 133 3.52 10.26 -2.83
N VAL A 134 3.75 11.52 -2.51
CA VAL A 134 2.85 12.33 -1.69
C VAL A 134 2.00 13.16 -2.64
N GLU A 135 0.68 13.03 -2.55
CA GLU A 135 -0.27 13.85 -3.30
C GLU A 135 -1.10 14.71 -2.36
N TYR A 136 -1.23 16.00 -2.67
CA TYR A 136 -2.14 16.91 -1.96
C TYR A 136 -3.27 17.36 -2.89
N PHE A 137 -4.49 17.26 -2.39
CA PHE A 137 -5.71 17.70 -3.05
C PHE A 137 -6.37 18.80 -2.22
N LYS A 138 -6.97 19.79 -2.91
CA LYS A 138 -7.83 20.79 -2.26
C LYS A 138 -9.14 20.20 -1.73
N THR A 139 -9.57 19.09 -2.31
CA THR A 139 -10.84 18.41 -2.05
C THR A 139 -10.62 16.90 -1.97
N SER A 140 -11.52 16.15 -1.34
CA SER A 140 -11.44 14.68 -1.29
C SER A 140 -11.91 14.01 -2.58
N SER A 141 -12.47 14.79 -3.51
CA SER A 141 -12.78 14.33 -4.86
C SER A 141 -11.53 13.83 -5.59
N MET A 142 -11.48 12.51 -5.81
CA MET A 142 -10.33 11.85 -6.42
C MET A 142 -10.25 11.99 -7.94
N THR A 143 -11.30 12.54 -8.57
CA THR A 143 -11.35 12.78 -10.02
C THR A 143 -10.51 13.99 -10.43
N GLN A 144 -10.35 14.95 -9.53
CA GLN A 144 -9.57 16.16 -9.77
C GLN A 144 -8.07 15.89 -9.69
N LYS A 145 -7.29 16.61 -10.51
CA LYS A 145 -5.83 16.57 -10.47
C LYS A 145 -5.34 17.08 -9.11
N PRO A 146 -4.35 16.44 -8.49
CA PRO A 146 -3.76 16.95 -7.27
C PRO A 146 -3.14 18.34 -7.50
N VAL A 147 -3.18 19.18 -6.48
CA VAL A 147 -2.43 20.45 -6.46
C VAL A 147 -0.94 20.18 -6.51
N SER A 148 -0.49 19.13 -5.85
CA SER A 148 0.91 18.70 -5.87
C SER A 148 1.02 17.18 -5.81
N SER A 149 2.02 16.66 -6.53
CA SER A 149 2.36 15.23 -6.54
C SER A 149 3.88 15.13 -6.53
N THR A 150 4.45 14.82 -5.36
CA THR A 150 5.90 14.84 -5.14
C THR A 150 6.40 13.43 -4.88
N LYS A 151 7.45 13.02 -5.60
CA LYS A 151 8.06 11.71 -5.44
C LYS A 151 8.76 11.61 -4.09
N ILE A 152 8.45 10.56 -3.34
CA ILE A 152 9.10 10.20 -2.09
C ILE A 152 10.44 9.54 -2.42
N THR A 153 11.50 10.03 -1.79
CA THR A 153 12.84 9.44 -1.91
C THR A 153 13.15 8.49 -0.77
N ALA A 154 12.58 8.71 0.40
CA ALA A 154 12.74 7.85 1.55
C ALA A 154 11.61 8.02 2.57
N LEU A 155 11.41 6.96 3.35
CA LEU A 155 10.51 6.92 4.51
C LEU A 155 11.34 6.47 5.71
N LYS A 156 11.27 7.20 6.83
CA LYS A 156 11.88 6.79 8.10
C LYS A 156 10.86 6.88 9.22
N LYS A 157 10.55 5.75 9.84
CA LYS A 157 9.72 5.70 11.05
C LYS A 157 10.62 5.81 12.29
N SER A 158 10.22 6.62 13.25
CA SER A 158 10.87 6.75 14.56
C SER A 158 9.77 6.97 15.61
N GLY A 159 9.53 5.97 16.44
CA GLY A 159 8.40 5.98 17.39
C GLY A 159 7.06 6.26 16.69
N ASN A 160 6.37 7.30 17.14
CA ASN A 160 5.10 7.80 16.59
C ASN A 160 5.29 8.85 15.47
N LEU A 161 6.45 8.94 14.85
CA LEU A 161 6.71 9.83 13.72
C LEU A 161 7.05 9.02 12.48
N LEU A 162 6.43 9.38 11.36
CA LEU A 162 6.89 9.03 10.02
C LEU A 162 7.47 10.28 9.35
N HIS A 163 8.76 10.23 9.04
CA HIS A 163 9.42 11.21 8.19
C HIS A 163 9.33 10.77 6.74
N VAL A 164 8.76 11.64 5.91
CA VAL A 164 8.66 11.49 4.46
C VAL A 164 9.63 12.46 3.81
N TYR A 165 10.53 11.95 2.99
CA TYR A 165 11.57 12.75 2.34
C TYR A 165 11.33 12.90 0.85
N ALA A 166 11.74 14.05 0.31
CA ALA A 166 11.75 14.34 -1.11
C ALA A 166 12.94 15.21 -1.52
N LYS A 167 13.21 15.29 -2.82
CA LYS A 167 14.21 16.21 -3.40
C LYS A 167 13.69 17.65 -3.53
N SER A 168 12.39 17.81 -3.70
CA SER A 168 11.73 19.09 -3.90
C SER A 168 10.67 19.32 -2.83
N ASN A 169 10.28 20.60 -2.66
CA ASN A 169 9.21 20.98 -1.75
C ASN A 169 7.90 20.24 -2.06
N MET A 170 7.20 19.81 -1.02
CA MET A 170 5.88 19.19 -1.15
C MET A 170 4.80 20.27 -1.07
N LEU A 171 4.60 20.99 -2.18
CA LEU A 171 3.76 22.19 -2.25
C LEU A 171 2.42 22.04 -1.50
N LYS A 172 2.08 23.07 -0.70
CA LYS A 172 0.93 23.17 0.23
C LYS A 172 0.97 22.25 1.44
N LEU A 173 2.04 21.47 1.60
CA LEU A 173 2.29 20.75 2.84
C LEU A 173 3.32 21.50 3.68
N PRO A 174 3.29 21.31 5.01
CA PRO A 174 4.23 21.95 5.92
C PRO A 174 5.54 21.17 6.01
N ASP A 175 6.12 20.81 4.87
CA ASP A 175 7.46 20.22 4.82
C ASP A 175 8.53 21.29 5.04
N ARG A 176 9.68 20.88 5.58
CA ARG A 176 10.83 21.77 5.79
C ARG A 176 11.99 21.32 4.92
N ARG A 177 12.70 22.29 4.35
CA ARG A 177 14.01 22.02 3.75
C ARG A 177 15.00 21.73 4.88
N ILE A 178 15.67 20.59 4.81
CA ILE A 178 16.67 20.13 5.78
C ILE A 178 18.05 19.92 5.15
N SER A 179 18.14 19.93 3.82
CA SER A 179 19.39 19.85 3.08
C SER A 179 19.24 20.52 1.70
N HIS A 180 20.37 20.93 1.14
CA HIS A 180 20.45 21.54 -0.20
C HIS A 180 20.80 20.53 -1.30
N LYS A 181 21.23 19.31 -0.95
CA LYS A 181 21.72 18.31 -1.90
C LYS A 181 21.23 16.89 -1.56
N GLY A 182 21.33 15.99 -2.53
CA GLY A 182 20.99 14.58 -2.36
C GLY A 182 19.50 14.28 -2.35
N ASN A 183 19.14 13.11 -1.81
CA ASN A 183 17.78 12.57 -1.81
C ASN A 183 16.91 13.09 -0.65
N TYR A 184 17.50 13.70 0.38
CA TYR A 184 16.84 14.06 1.65
C TYR A 184 16.74 15.58 1.82
N GLN A 185 16.29 16.30 0.80
CA GLN A 185 16.30 17.77 0.83
C GLN A 185 15.14 18.35 1.61
N TYR A 186 13.95 17.79 1.44
CA TYR A 186 12.73 18.22 2.11
C TYR A 186 12.19 17.08 2.97
N ARG A 187 11.69 17.44 4.16
CA ARG A 187 11.14 16.50 5.14
C ARG A 187 9.76 16.95 5.58
N LEU A 188 8.77 16.12 5.32
CA LEU A 188 7.46 16.18 5.94
C LEU A 188 7.44 15.23 7.14
N ALA A 189 6.98 15.72 8.29
CA ALA A 189 6.77 14.88 9.48
C ALA A 189 5.28 14.59 9.63
N ILE A 190 4.93 13.32 9.76
CA ILE A 190 3.57 12.85 10.05
C ILE A 190 3.61 12.16 11.41
N ARG A 191 2.94 12.77 12.39
CA ARG A 191 2.83 12.23 13.74
C ARG A 191 1.58 11.37 13.84
N TYR A 192 1.74 10.13 14.30
CA TYR A 192 0.65 9.28 14.74
C TYR A 192 0.19 9.81 16.10
N ASN A 193 -1.02 10.33 16.15
CA ASN A 193 -1.64 10.79 17.40
C ASN A 193 -2.45 9.65 18.03
N GLN A 194 -3.12 9.95 19.15
CA GLN A 194 -4.05 9.01 19.78
C GLN A 194 -5.29 8.76 18.91
N GLN A 195 -5.90 7.60 19.16
CA GLN A 195 -7.18 7.21 18.58
C GLN A 195 -8.27 8.11 19.15
N PHE A 196 -9.10 8.68 18.27
CA PHE A 196 -10.35 9.33 18.66
C PHE A 196 -11.47 8.37 18.30
N ASP A 197 -12.07 7.73 19.31
CA ASP A 197 -13.06 6.66 19.18
C ASP A 197 -12.58 5.51 18.27
N ASN A 198 -13.00 5.50 17.01
CA ASN A 198 -12.67 4.51 15.98
C ASN A 198 -11.80 5.09 14.84
N TYR A 199 -11.27 6.30 15.01
CA TYR A 199 -10.53 7.04 13.98
C TYR A 199 -9.08 7.26 14.38
N MET A 200 -8.18 7.05 13.43
CA MET A 200 -6.77 7.42 13.56
C MET A 200 -6.59 8.87 13.11
N SER A 201 -5.96 9.67 13.97
CA SER A 201 -5.59 11.05 13.65
C SER A 201 -4.09 11.22 13.51
N TYR A 202 -3.72 12.22 12.71
CA TYR A 202 -2.35 12.48 12.31
C TYR A 202 -2.08 13.96 12.26
N SER A 203 -1.01 14.41 12.91
CA SER A 203 -0.54 15.79 12.78
C SER A 203 0.55 15.85 11.72
N VAL A 204 0.36 16.69 10.71
CA VAL A 204 1.31 16.86 9.60
C VAL A 204 2.08 18.17 9.79
N GLY A 205 3.38 18.08 10.06
CA GLY A 205 4.18 19.25 10.48
C GLY A 205 3.83 19.69 11.91
N HIS A 206 3.28 20.90 12.06
CA HIS A 206 2.83 21.43 13.37
C HIS A 206 1.52 20.77 13.84
N MET A 207 1.27 20.70 15.15
CA MET A 207 0.08 20.05 15.75
C MET A 207 -1.26 20.61 15.25
N LYS A 208 -1.30 21.86 14.75
CA LYS A 208 -2.49 22.49 14.16
C LYS A 208 -2.96 21.89 12.83
N ASN A 209 -2.11 21.12 12.15
CA ASN A 209 -2.44 20.50 10.87
C ASN A 209 -2.90 19.05 11.10
N VAL A 210 -4.08 18.90 11.68
CA VAL A 210 -4.66 17.59 12.00
C VAL A 210 -5.37 17.02 10.76
N PHE A 211 -5.11 15.75 10.49
CA PHE A 211 -5.73 14.93 9.46
C PHE A 211 -6.25 13.63 10.07
N PHE A 212 -7.22 12.99 9.43
CA PHE A 212 -7.86 11.74 9.87
C PHE A 212 -7.86 10.70 8.74
N VAL A 213 -7.72 9.42 9.10
CA VAL A 213 -7.99 8.33 8.14
C VAL A 213 -9.50 8.17 8.03
N MET A 214 -10.00 8.14 6.79
CA MET A 214 -11.41 7.89 6.52
C MET A 214 -11.69 6.38 6.65
N THR A 215 -12.31 5.96 7.74
CA THR A 215 -13.07 4.72 7.83
C THR A 215 -14.49 5.04 7.33
N ARG A 216 -15.09 4.14 6.54
CA ARG A 216 -16.32 4.32 5.72
C ARG A 216 -17.38 5.28 6.30
N ASN A 217 -18.01 6.06 5.42
CA ASN A 217 -19.06 7.04 5.69
C ASN A 217 -20.12 6.54 6.69
N ALA A 218 -20.56 7.44 7.57
CA ALA A 218 -21.84 7.33 8.26
C ALA A 218 -23.00 7.57 7.28
#